data_AF-A0A257EC83-F1
#
_entry.id   AF-A0A257EC83-F1
#
_cell.length_a   1.000
_cell.length_b   1.000
_cell.length_c   1.000
_cell.angle_alpha   90.00
_cell.angle_beta   90.00
_cell.angle_gamma   90.00
#
_symmetry.space_group_name_H-M   'P 1'
#
loop_
_entity.id
_entity.type
_entity.pdbx_description
1 polymer ?
#
loop_
_entity_poly.entity_id
_entity_poly.type
_entity_poly.pdbx_seq_one_letter_code
_entity_poly.pdbx_strand_id
1 'polypeptide(L)' 'MKSRKSAFFGFCCISMLVLLVMIVMAWAPERQVEHLTDRWAKPPSQFFRIQGMLVHLRDEGPRNDPMPVV' A
#
# COMPACT_ATOMS: atom_id res chain seq x y z
N MET A 1 35.72 28.55 -16.52
CA MET A 1 34.47 29.10 -15.93
C MET A 1 33.29 28.21 -16.35
N LYS A 2 32.92 27.21 -15.53
CA LYS A 2 31.85 26.25 -15.87
C LYS A 2 30.51 27.02 -15.90
N SER A 3 29.78 26.97 -17.02
CA SER A 3 28.59 27.81 -17.18
C SER A 3 27.50 27.37 -16.19
N ARG A 4 26.80 28.32 -15.54
CA ARG A 4 25.68 28.04 -14.62
C ARG A 4 24.63 27.11 -15.23
N LYS A 5 24.48 27.12 -16.57
CA LYS A 5 23.56 26.25 -17.32
C LYS A 5 23.98 24.78 -17.27
N SER A 6 25.28 24.50 -17.30
CA SER A 6 25.81 23.12 -17.19
C SER A 6 25.61 22.51 -15.80
N ALA A 7 25.68 23.33 -14.75
CA ALA A 7 25.40 22.90 -13.38
C ALA A 7 23.90 22.61 -13.19
N PHE A 8 23.03 23.45 -13.73
CA PHE A 8 21.58 23.24 -13.69
C PHE A 8 21.15 21.97 -14.44
N PHE A 9 21.69 21.77 -15.65
CA PHE A 9 21.41 20.57 -16.44
C PHE A 9 21.87 19.29 -15.70
N GLY A 10 23.07 19.32 -15.10
CA GLY A 10 23.55 18.21 -14.28
C GLY A 10 22.63 17.90 -13.09
N PHE A 11 22.14 18.93 -12.40
CA PHE A 11 21.19 18.75 -11.29
C PHE A 11 19.87 18.12 -11.75
N CYS A 12 19.28 18.59 -12.85
CA CYS A 12 18.07 17.99 -13.41
C CYS A 12 18.25 16.53 -13.85
N CYS A 13 19.39 16.19 -14.45
CA CYS A 13 19.69 14.80 -14.81
C CYS A 13 19.80 13.91 -13.56
N ILE A 14 20.46 14.39 -12.50
CA ILE A 14 20.61 13.64 -11.25
C ILE A 14 19.25 13.47 -10.57
N SER A 15 18.43 14.53 -10.49
CA SER A 15 17.11 14.43 -9.87
C SER A 15 16.20 13.45 -10.63
N MET A 16 16.26 13.46 -11.96
CA MET A 16 15.50 12.53 -12.79
C MET A 16 15.98 11.09 -12.62
N LEU A 17 17.29 10.86 -12.51
CA LEU A 17 17.84 9.54 -12.23
C LEU A 17 17.39 9.03 -10.85
N VAL A 18 17.46 9.88 -9.82
CA VAL A 18 16.98 9.54 -8.48
C VAL A 18 15.48 9.20 -8.50
N LEU A 19 14.67 9.97 -9.21
CA LEU A 19 13.24 9.71 -9.35
C LEU A 19 12.96 8.36 -10.01
N LEU A 20 13.68 8.02 -11.09
CA LEU A 20 13.55 6.73 -11.77
C LEU A 20 13.91 5.57 -10.83
N VAL A 21 14.99 5.70 -10.05
CA VAL A 21 15.37 4.68 -9.05
C VAL A 21 14.28 4.50 -8.00
N MET A 22 13.71 5.60 -7.49
CA MET A 22 12.62 5.55 -6.51
C MET A 22 11.38 4.87 -7.07
N ILE A 23 11.01 5.14 -8.32
CA ILE A 23 9.89 4.47 -9.00
C ILE A 23 10.14 2.96 -9.09
N VAL A 24 11.34 2.54 -9.49
CA VAL A 24 11.70 1.11 -9.58
C VAL A 24 11.67 0.44 -8.20
N MET A 25 12.14 1.12 -7.14
CA MET A 25 12.11 0.57 -5.78
C MET A 25 10.70 0.49 -5.18
N ALA A 26 9.81 1.42 -5.54
CA ALA A 26 8.42 1.43 -5.08
C ALA A 26 7.50 0.52 -5.91
N TRP A 27 7.92 0.14 -7.12
CA TRP A 27 7.15 -0.74 -7.98
C TRP A 27 6.98 -2.12 -7.33
N ALA A 28 5.75 -2.61 -7.33
CA ALA A 28 5.41 -3.94 -6.87
C ALA A 28 4.48 -4.62 -7.88
N PRO A 29 4.66 -5.94 -8.12
CA PRO A 29 3.74 -6.69 -8.97
C PRO A 29 2.36 -6.79 -8.31
N GLU A 30 1.33 -6.89 -9.14
CA GLU A 30 -0.01 -7.23 -8.69
C GLU A 30 -0.02 -8.61 -8.02
N ARG A 31 -0.79 -8.75 -6.95
CA ARG A 31 -0.94 -10.00 -6.21
C ARG A 31 -2.41 -10.26 -5.93
N GLN A 32 -2.81 -11.53 -5.98
CA GLN A 32 -4.16 -11.90 -5.56
C GLN A 32 -4.33 -11.61 -4.06
N VAL A 33 -5.53 -11.18 -3.67
CA VAL A 33 -5.84 -10.75 -2.31
C VAL A 33 -5.62 -11.88 -1.30
N GLU A 34 -5.88 -13.12 -1.69
CA GLU A 34 -5.70 -14.32 -0.89
C GLU A 34 -4.25 -14.52 -0.43
N HIS A 35 -3.26 -14.06 -1.22
CA HIS A 35 -1.85 -14.13 -0.82
C HIS A 35 -1.44 -13.00 0.14
N LEU A 36 -2.27 -11.98 0.28
CA LEU A 36 -2.01 -10.81 1.12
C LEU A 36 -2.64 -10.95 2.51
N THR A 37 -3.65 -11.81 2.67
CA THR A 37 -4.41 -11.95 3.92
C THR A 37 -3.53 -12.34 5.10
N ASP A 38 -2.53 -13.21 4.92
CA ASP A 38 -1.67 -13.66 6.02
C ASP A 38 -0.86 -12.51 6.63
N ARG A 39 -0.42 -11.57 5.79
CA ARG A 39 0.35 -10.41 6.24
C ARG A 39 -0.56 -9.32 6.80
N TRP A 40 -1.68 -9.04 6.13
CA TRP A 40 -2.46 -7.82 6.32
C TRP A 40 -3.81 -8.01 7.01
N ALA A 41 -4.37 -9.22 7.02
CA ALA A 41 -5.66 -9.54 7.61
C ALA A 41 -5.50 -10.51 8.80
N LYS A 42 -4.65 -10.12 9.76
CA LYS A 42 -4.46 -10.87 11.02
C LYS A 42 -5.72 -10.84 11.90
N PRO A 43 -5.86 -11.77 12.86
CA PRO A 43 -6.94 -11.72 13.85
C PRO A 43 -7.07 -10.33 14.50
N PRO A 44 -8.29 -9.82 14.75
CA PRO A 44 -9.60 -10.48 14.60
C PRO A 44 -10.25 -10.37 13.21
N SER A 45 -9.48 -10.21 12.12
CA SER A 45 -10.03 -10.22 10.75
C SER A 45 -10.62 -11.58 10.35
N GLN A 46 -11.73 -11.55 9.63
CA GLN A 46 -12.47 -12.72 9.13
C GLN A 46 -12.95 -12.49 7.69
N PHE A 47 -13.08 -13.57 6.92
CA PHE A 47 -13.59 -13.52 5.55
C PHE A 47 -14.78 -14.44 5.39
N PHE A 48 -15.89 -13.91 4.88
CA PHE A 48 -17.15 -14.64 4.66
C PHE A 48 -17.53 -14.63 3.18
N ARG A 49 -18.12 -15.72 2.70
CA ARG A 49 -18.77 -15.75 1.38
C ARG A 49 -20.27 -15.51 1.55
N ILE A 50 -20.76 -14.36 1.07
CA ILE A 50 -22.17 -13.99 1.13
C ILE A 50 -22.64 -13.72 -0.30
N GLN A 51 -23.64 -14.47 -0.77
CA GLN A 51 -24.20 -14.31 -2.12
C GLN A 51 -23.14 -14.30 -3.24
N GLY A 52 -22.09 -15.11 -3.09
CA GLY A 52 -20.98 -15.20 -4.07
C GLY A 52 -19.89 -14.14 -3.91
N MET A 53 -20.06 -13.16 -3.01
CA MET A 53 -19.07 -12.13 -2.70
C MET A 53 -18.20 -12.52 -1.51
N LEU A 54 -16.90 -12.26 -1.58
CA LEU A 54 -15.98 -12.39 -0.45
C LEU A 54 -15.97 -11.08 0.35
N VAL A 55 -16.49 -11.12 1.57
CA VAL A 55 -16.60 -9.97 2.48
C VAL A 55 -15.54 -10.07 3.58
N HIS A 56 -14.76 -9.01 3.76
CA HIS A 56 -13.82 -8.87 4.88
C HIS A 56 -14.53 -8.17 6.04
N LEU A 57 -14.58 -8.83 7.20
CA LEU A 57 -15.08 -8.29 8.45
C LEU A 57 -13.95 -8.23 9.47
N ARG A 58 -13.87 -7.14 10.23
CA ARG A 58 -12.95 -7.02 11.35
C ARG A 58 -13.69 -6.34 12.49
N ASP A 59 -13.88 -7.10 13.56
CA ASP A 59 -14.52 -6.58 14.77
C ASP A 59 -13.52 -5.73 15.56
N GLU A 60 -13.78 -4.42 15.60
CA GLU A 60 -13.02 -3.45 16.40
C GLU A 60 -13.81 -2.95 17.62
N GLY A 61 -15.03 -3.46 17.84
CA GLY A 61 -15.92 -3.01 18.90
C GLY A 61 -15.47 -3.46 20.30
N PRO A 62 -15.89 -2.76 21.37
CA PRO A 62 -15.72 -3.26 22.73
C PRO A 62 -16.51 -4.56 22.90
N ARG A 63 -15.84 -5.65 23.28
CA ARG A 63 -16.48 -6.98 23.45
C ARG A 63 -17.66 -7.00 24.42
N ASN A 64 -17.71 -6.04 25.35
CA ASN A 64 -18.74 -5.92 26.37
C ASN A 64 -19.68 -4.74 26.12
N ASP A 65 -19.69 -4.16 24.92
CA ASP A 65 -20.64 -3.09 24.59
C ASP A 65 -22.07 -3.67 24.59
N PRO A 66 -22.98 -3.16 25.44
CA PRO A 66 -24.36 -3.63 25.46
C PRO A 66 -25.15 -3.25 24.20
N MET A 67 -24.66 -2.30 23.40
CA MET A 67 -25.27 -1.93 22.13
C MET A 67 -24.41 -2.41 20.97
N PRO A 68 -24.92 -3.29 20.08
CA PRO A 68 -24.17 -3.69 18.90
C PRO A 68 -23.93 -2.48 17.99
N VAL A 69 -22.66 -2.23 17.67
CA VAL A 69 -22.24 -1.25 16.66
C VAL A 69 -22.08 -2.01 15.35
N VAL A 70 -22.76 -1.55 14.30
CA VAL A 70 -22.79 -2.19 12.97
C VAL A 70 -22.10 -1.32 11.95
#